data_AF-A0A916MU89-F1
#
_entry.id   AF-A0A916MU89-F1
#
_cell.length_a   1.000
_cell.length_b   1.000
_cell.length_c   1.000
_cell.angle_alpha   90.00
_cell.angle_beta   90.00
_cell.angle_gamma   90.00
#
_symmetry.space_group_name_H-M   'P 1'
#
loop_
_entity.id
_entity.type
_entity.pdbx_description
1 polymer ?
#
loop_
_entity_poly.entity_id
_entity_poly.type
_entity_poly.pdbx_seq_one_letter_code
_entity_poly.pdbx_strand_id
1 'polypeptide(L)'
;MKLCRFKASEKISFGIIEGDSVFEIEGGLFEAASGAKKGKEHKLDSVRLLAPVLPSKIVAVGLNYKAHAAEFGKPLPEEPMIFIKPSTAVIGPDDEIVYPGHMSHRVDYEGELGVVIGRTAKEVQVKDAAGYILGYTCVNDVTARDLQGKDIQYTRAKGFDTFAP
;
A
#
# COMPACT_ATOMS: atom_id res chain seq x y z
N MET A 1 -13.06 12.12 0.16
CA MET A 1 -13.20 11.43 -1.15
C MET A 1 -12.43 10.12 -1.07
N LYS A 2 -12.96 9.03 -1.63
CA LYS A 2 -12.27 7.74 -1.70
C LYS A 2 -11.98 7.42 -3.17
N LEU A 3 -10.71 7.29 -3.51
CA LEU A 3 -10.27 6.97 -4.87
C LEU A 3 -9.97 5.48 -4.97
N CYS A 4 -10.21 4.89 -6.14
CA CYS A 4 -9.94 3.48 -6.38
C CYS A 4 -9.47 3.24 -7.81
N ARG A 5 -8.82 2.09 -8.00
CA ARG A 5 -8.70 1.44 -9.30
C ARG A 5 -9.58 0.19 -9.25
N PHE A 6 -10.40 -0.01 -10.27
CA PHE A 6 -11.35 -1.13 -10.30
C PHE A 6 -11.45 -1.73 -11.69
N LYS A 7 -11.91 -2.98 -11.75
CA LYS A 7 -12.22 -3.70 -12.98
C LYS A 7 -13.75 -3.88 -13.05
N ALA A 8 -14.36 -3.33 -14.09
CA ALA A 8 -15.77 -3.57 -14.44
C ALA A 8 -15.82 -4.32 -15.77
N SER A 9 -16.38 -5.54 -15.74
CA SER A 9 -16.24 -6.51 -16.84
C SER A 9 -14.76 -6.68 -17.21
N GLU A 10 -14.31 -6.34 -18.42
CA GLU A 10 -12.89 -6.43 -18.83
C GLU A 10 -12.13 -5.11 -18.78
N LYS A 11 -12.78 -3.99 -18.43
CA LYS A 11 -12.16 -2.66 -18.43
C LYS A 11 -11.63 -2.32 -17.04
N ILE A 12 -10.35 -1.96 -16.97
CA ILE A 12 -9.75 -1.34 -15.78
C ILE A 12 -9.94 0.17 -15.87
N SER A 13 -10.37 0.79 -14.79
CA SER A 13 -10.59 2.24 -14.72
C SER A 13 -10.26 2.75 -13.32
N PHE A 14 -10.08 4.06 -13.22
CA PHE A 14 -10.08 4.75 -11.93
C PHE A 14 -11.50 5.20 -11.60
N GLY A 15 -11.79 5.35 -10.30
CA GLY A 15 -13.08 5.83 -9.86
C GLY A 15 -13.11 6.44 -8.47
N ILE A 16 -14.24 7.08 -8.18
CA ILE A 16 -14.56 7.63 -6.86
C ILE A 16 -15.62 6.72 -6.22
N ILE A 17 -15.32 6.22 -5.02
CA ILE A 17 -16.26 5.43 -4.22
C ILE A 17 -17.11 6.37 -3.36
N GLU A 18 -18.43 6.25 -3.47
CA GLU A 18 -19.41 6.95 -2.62
C GLU A 18 -20.57 6.01 -2.28
N GLY A 19 -20.74 5.71 -0.99
CA GLY A 19 -21.69 4.70 -0.55
C GLY A 19 -21.42 3.36 -1.22
N ASP A 20 -22.45 2.80 -1.85
CA ASP A 20 -22.42 1.52 -2.55
C ASP A 20 -22.17 1.67 -4.06
N SER A 21 -21.66 2.83 -4.49
CA SER A 21 -21.40 3.15 -5.90
C SER A 21 -19.94 3.51 -6.17
N VAL A 22 -19.51 3.20 -7.40
CA VAL A 22 -18.23 3.61 -7.97
C VAL A 22 -18.50 4.41 -9.24
N PHE A 23 -18.03 5.65 -9.28
CA PHE A 23 -18.13 6.51 -10.44
C PHE A 23 -16.81 6.48 -11.22
N GLU A 24 -16.85 6.04 -12.48
CA GLU A 24 -15.71 6.17 -13.41
C GLU A 24 -15.25 7.62 -13.48
N ILE A 25 -13.94 7.82 -13.57
CA ILE A 25 -13.35 9.12 -13.84
C ILE A 25 -12.41 9.02 -15.04
N GLU A 26 -12.24 10.13 -15.74
CA GLU A 26 -11.24 10.26 -16.78
C GLU A 26 -9.90 10.72 -16.19
N GLY A 27 -8.79 10.28 -16.79
CA GLY A 27 -7.45 10.59 -16.31
C GLY A 27 -6.96 9.64 -15.22
N GLY A 28 -5.94 10.06 -14.47
CA GLY A 28 -5.36 9.31 -13.36
C GLY A 28 -5.93 9.73 -12.00
N LEU A 29 -5.41 9.12 -10.94
CA LEU A 29 -5.82 9.40 -9.57
C LEU A 29 -5.47 10.83 -9.11
N PHE A 30 -4.47 11.45 -9.73
CA PHE A 30 -4.07 12.81 -9.40
C PHE A 30 -5.10 13.82 -9.94
N GLU A 31 -5.52 13.64 -11.19
CA GLU A 31 -6.62 14.38 -11.80
C GLU A 31 -7.90 14.17 -10.98
N ALA A 32 -8.14 12.93 -10.52
CA ALA A 32 -9.23 12.60 -9.61
C ALA A 32 -9.27 13.46 -8.35
N ALA A 33 -8.13 13.54 -7.65
CA ALA A 33 -8.00 14.28 -6.41
C ALA A 33 -8.21 15.80 -6.59
N SER A 34 -8.02 16.30 -7.82
CA SER A 34 -8.22 17.71 -8.17
C SER A 34 -9.66 18.06 -8.59
N GLY A 35 -10.61 17.11 -8.52
CA GLY A 35 -12.03 17.35 -8.82
C GLY A 35 -12.47 16.79 -10.17
N ALA A 36 -12.09 15.55 -10.49
CA ALA A 36 -12.54 14.90 -11.72
C ALA A 36 -14.07 14.80 -11.80
N LYS A 37 -14.61 14.93 -13.02
CA LYS A 37 -16.02 14.74 -13.31
C LYS A 37 -16.37 13.26 -13.20
N LYS A 38 -17.43 12.95 -12.45
CA LYS A 38 -18.00 11.61 -12.37
C LYS A 38 -18.64 11.24 -13.71
N GLY A 39 -18.20 10.12 -14.26
CA GLY A 39 -18.75 9.51 -15.46
C GLY A 39 -19.75 8.41 -15.10
N LYS A 40 -19.59 7.24 -15.75
CA LYS A 40 -20.47 6.08 -15.58
C LYS A 40 -20.46 5.58 -14.13
N GLU A 41 -21.63 5.32 -13.59
CA GLU A 41 -21.82 4.70 -12.28
C GLU A 41 -21.86 3.18 -12.40
N HIS A 42 -21.24 2.50 -11.44
CA HIS A 42 -21.35 1.06 -11.19
C HIS A 42 -21.72 0.82 -9.74
N LYS A 43 -22.41 -0.29 -9.44
CA LYS A 43 -22.53 -0.72 -8.05
C LYS A 43 -21.19 -1.25 -7.56
N LEU A 44 -20.82 -0.93 -6.33
CA LEU A 44 -19.54 -1.32 -5.74
C LEU A 44 -19.37 -2.85 -5.68
N ASP A 45 -20.45 -3.58 -5.40
CA ASP A 45 -20.47 -5.05 -5.37
C ASP A 45 -20.42 -5.70 -6.76
N SER A 46 -20.62 -4.92 -7.83
CA SER A 46 -20.58 -5.39 -9.22
C SER A 46 -19.22 -5.23 -9.88
N VAL A 47 -18.25 -4.62 -9.19
CA VAL A 47 -16.89 -4.39 -9.69
C VAL A 47 -15.87 -5.07 -8.80
N ARG A 48 -14.71 -5.39 -9.36
CA ARG A 48 -13.56 -5.85 -8.58
C ARG A 48 -12.65 -4.68 -8.26
N LEU A 49 -12.45 -4.38 -6.98
CA LEU A 49 -11.41 -3.43 -6.58
C LEU A 49 -10.03 -4.04 -6.84
N LEU A 50 -9.10 -3.21 -7.28
CA LEU A 50 -7.70 -3.56 -7.47
C LEU A 50 -6.86 -2.81 -6.44
N ALA A 51 -5.56 -3.10 -6.36
CA ALA A 51 -4.63 -2.24 -5.62
C ALA A 51 -4.87 -0.79 -6.05
N PRO A 52 -4.95 0.20 -5.15
CA PRO A 52 -5.36 1.55 -5.51
C PRO A 52 -4.35 2.21 -6.46
N VAL A 53 -3.06 1.89 -6.34
CA VAL A 53 -1.97 2.44 -7.16
C VAL A 53 -1.08 1.36 -7.76
N LEU A 54 -0.24 1.73 -8.72
CA LEU A 54 0.87 0.92 -9.23
C LEU A 54 2.16 1.63 -8.84
N PRO A 55 2.68 1.40 -7.63
CA PRO A 55 3.83 2.15 -7.14
C PRO A 55 5.10 1.72 -7.89
N SER A 56 6.04 2.65 -8.10
CA SER A 56 7.39 2.28 -8.59
C SER A 56 8.23 1.58 -7.54
N LYS A 57 7.92 1.80 -6.26
CA LYS A 57 8.55 1.23 -5.07
C LYS A 57 7.66 1.42 -3.86
N ILE A 58 7.81 0.57 -2.85
CA ILE A 58 7.23 0.77 -1.53
C ILE A 58 8.39 1.03 -0.58
N VAL A 59 8.38 2.20 0.07
CA VAL A 59 9.31 2.53 1.15
C VAL A 59 8.57 2.29 2.46
N ALA A 60 9.08 1.39 3.29
CA ALA A 60 8.45 0.97 4.54
C ALA A 60 9.32 1.36 5.74
N VAL A 61 8.68 1.48 6.91
CA VAL A 61 9.32 1.94 8.15
C VAL A 61 9.14 0.89 9.23
N GLY A 62 10.25 0.42 9.81
CA GLY A 62 10.23 -0.48 10.97
C GLY A 62 10.08 0.27 12.29
N LEU A 63 9.50 -0.40 13.30
CA LEU A 63 9.42 0.07 14.70
C LEU A 63 8.87 1.50 14.88
N ASN A 64 7.78 1.84 14.18
CA ASN A 64 7.23 3.20 14.20
C ASN A 64 6.03 3.39 15.16
N TYR A 65 5.52 2.31 15.77
CA TYR A 65 4.51 2.39 16.83
C TYR A 65 5.17 2.23 18.21
N LYS A 66 4.96 3.21 19.10
CA LYS A 66 5.50 3.21 20.47
C LYS A 66 5.15 1.93 21.26
N ALA A 67 3.93 1.44 21.09
CA ALA A 67 3.46 0.21 21.73
C ALA A 67 4.22 -1.03 21.20
N HIS A 68 4.46 -1.10 19.90
CA HIS A 68 5.18 -2.21 19.27
C HIS A 68 6.68 -2.21 19.63
N ALA A 69 7.30 -1.03 19.76
CA ALA A 69 8.67 -0.93 20.27
C ALA A 69 8.78 -1.48 21.70
N ALA A 70 7.76 -1.21 22.53
CA ALA A 70 7.68 -1.76 23.89
C ALA A 70 7.49 -3.29 23.91
N GLU A 71 6.72 -3.87 22.99
CA GLU A 71 6.53 -5.34 22.88
C GLU A 71 7.84 -6.09 22.64
N PHE A 72 8.76 -5.52 21.86
CA PHE A 72 10.07 -6.12 21.60
C PHE A 72 11.15 -5.70 22.61
N GLY A 73 10.81 -4.89 23.62
CA GLY A 73 11.76 -4.37 24.60
C GLY A 73 12.87 -3.53 23.96
N LYS A 74 12.62 -2.91 22.80
CA LYS A 74 13.61 -2.11 22.07
C LYS A 74 13.34 -0.62 22.28
N PRO A 75 14.38 0.21 22.46
CA PRO A 75 14.21 1.65 22.38
C PRO A 75 13.72 2.02 20.97
N LEU A 76 12.92 3.08 20.89
CA LEU A 76 12.63 3.67 19.58
C LEU A 76 13.95 4.13 18.94
N PRO A 77 14.15 3.86 17.64
CA PRO A 77 15.35 4.31 16.97
C PRO A 77 15.34 5.84 16.86
N GLU A 78 16.52 6.46 16.95
CA GLU A 78 16.68 7.92 16.77
C GLU A 78 16.42 8.36 15.33
N GLU A 79 16.65 7.46 14.37
CA GLU A 79 16.38 7.66 12.95
C GLU A 79 15.38 6.61 12.44
N PRO A 80 14.50 6.95 11.46
CA PRO A 80 13.57 5.98 10.87
C PRO A 80 14.31 4.79 10.25
N MET A 81 13.94 3.57 10.65
CA MET A 81 14.45 2.35 10.03
C MET A 81 13.72 2.10 8.72
N ILE A 82 14.37 2.41 7.59
CA ILE A 82 13.76 2.33 6.26
C ILE A 82 14.22 1.08 5.50
N PHE A 83 13.30 0.42 4.83
CA PHE A 83 13.57 -0.64 3.85
C PHE A 83 12.60 -0.55 2.67
N ILE A 84 12.85 -1.35 1.62
CA ILE A 84 12.04 -1.36 0.40
C ILE A 84 11.39 -2.73 0.21
N LYS A 85 10.09 -2.71 -0.16
CA LYS A 85 9.43 -3.84 -0.82
C LYS A 85 9.36 -3.54 -2.33
N PRO A 86 9.61 -4.54 -3.19
CA PRO A 86 9.47 -4.38 -4.63
C PRO A 86 7.99 -4.15 -4.99
N SER A 87 7.74 -3.45 -6.08
CA SER A 87 6.37 -3.21 -6.57
C SER A 87 5.65 -4.49 -7.00
N THR A 88 6.38 -5.57 -7.29
CA THR A 88 5.83 -6.89 -7.62
C THR A 88 5.12 -7.56 -6.44
N ALA A 89 5.40 -7.13 -5.21
CA ALA A 89 4.71 -7.63 -4.02
C ALA A 89 3.24 -7.17 -3.93
N VAL A 90 2.86 -6.13 -4.68
CA VAL A 90 1.55 -5.47 -4.57
C VAL A 90 0.43 -6.35 -5.11
N ILE A 91 -0.61 -6.53 -4.29
CA ILE A 91 -1.88 -7.13 -4.71
C ILE A 91 -3.05 -6.25 -4.27
N GLY A 92 -4.23 -6.49 -4.84
CA GLY A 92 -5.44 -5.75 -4.49
C GLY A 92 -6.20 -6.33 -3.30
N PRO A 93 -7.30 -5.67 -2.91
CA PRO A 93 -8.27 -6.25 -2.00
C PRO A 93 -8.75 -7.62 -2.49
N ASP A 94 -8.94 -8.55 -1.55
CA ASP A 94 -9.44 -9.92 -1.79
C ASP A 94 -8.52 -10.82 -2.63
N ASP A 95 -7.35 -10.34 -3.05
CA ASP A 95 -6.32 -11.17 -3.70
C ASP A 95 -5.62 -12.08 -2.68
N GLU A 96 -5.20 -13.25 -3.14
CA GLU A 96 -4.56 -14.26 -2.28
C GLU A 96 -3.10 -13.92 -1.98
N ILE A 97 -2.72 -14.07 -0.70
CA ILE A 97 -1.31 -14.09 -0.28
C ILE A 97 -0.76 -15.51 -0.47
N VAL A 98 0.26 -15.66 -1.30
CA VAL A 98 0.90 -16.95 -1.58
C VAL A 98 1.94 -17.25 -0.51
N TYR A 99 1.69 -18.28 0.29
CA TYR A 99 2.60 -18.71 1.35
C TYR A 99 3.84 -19.44 0.78
N PRO A 100 5.08 -18.92 0.96
CA PRO A 100 6.29 -19.53 0.41
C PRO A 100 6.77 -20.71 1.28
N GLY A 101 5.98 -21.78 1.34
CA GLY A 101 6.18 -22.90 2.28
C GLY A 101 7.47 -23.70 2.12
N HIS A 102 8.16 -23.53 0.99
CA HIS A 102 9.49 -24.11 0.75
C HIS A 102 10.64 -23.28 1.34
N MET A 103 10.39 -22.04 1.76
CA MET A 103 11.41 -21.12 2.32
C MET A 103 11.12 -20.64 3.74
N SER A 104 9.85 -20.60 4.16
CA SER A 104 9.44 -20.06 5.46
C SER A 104 8.40 -20.95 6.12
N HIS A 105 8.51 -21.09 7.44
CA HIS A 105 7.58 -21.80 8.31
C HIS A 105 6.74 -20.86 9.17
N ARG A 106 7.04 -19.56 9.15
CA ARG A 106 6.25 -18.51 9.78
C ARG A 106 6.16 -17.26 8.91
N VAL A 107 4.95 -17.00 8.40
CA VAL A 107 4.58 -15.74 7.75
C VAL A 107 3.59 -15.00 8.64
N ASP A 108 3.92 -13.75 8.98
CA ASP A 108 3.09 -12.88 9.80
C ASP A 108 2.48 -11.73 8.96
N TYR A 109 1.34 -11.22 9.42
CA TYR A 109 0.73 -9.98 8.95
C TYR A 109 1.25 -8.77 9.74
N GLU A 110 1.25 -7.59 9.11
CA GLU A 110 1.58 -6.31 9.73
C GLU A 110 0.65 -5.24 9.13
N GLY A 111 -0.41 -4.86 9.83
CA GLY A 111 -1.37 -3.86 9.35
C GLY A 111 -0.82 -2.44 9.49
N GLU A 112 -0.72 -1.71 8.38
CA GLU A 112 -0.04 -0.43 8.30
C GLU A 112 -0.85 0.66 7.58
N LEU A 113 -0.55 1.92 7.88
CA LEU A 113 -1.03 3.07 7.11
C LEU A 113 -0.09 3.32 5.92
N GLY A 114 -0.59 3.11 4.71
CA GLY A 114 0.09 3.46 3.48
C GLY A 114 -0.07 4.95 3.15
N VAL A 115 1.03 5.63 2.86
CA VAL A 115 1.04 7.01 2.36
C VAL A 115 1.31 7.00 0.86
N VAL A 116 0.36 7.48 0.07
CA VAL A 116 0.50 7.53 -1.39
C VAL A 116 1.03 8.90 -1.80
N ILE A 117 2.18 8.94 -2.45
CA ILE A 117 2.81 10.18 -2.92
C ILE A 117 2.22 10.56 -4.29
N GLY A 118 1.68 11.78 -4.40
CA GLY A 118 0.98 12.26 -5.60
C GLY A 118 1.84 13.04 -6.58
N ARG A 119 3.01 13.53 -6.14
CA ARG A 119 3.93 14.30 -6.98
C ARG A 119 5.38 14.06 -6.56
N THR A 120 6.30 14.20 -7.50
CA THR A 120 7.74 14.01 -7.25
C THR A 120 8.20 14.86 -6.07
N ALA A 121 8.73 14.21 -5.04
CA ALA A 121 9.26 14.83 -3.83
C ALA A 121 10.78 14.67 -3.78
N LYS A 122 11.51 15.77 -3.56
CA LYS A 122 12.95 15.78 -3.32
C LYS A 122 13.26 16.90 -2.33
N GLU A 123 14.00 16.60 -1.26
CA GLU A 123 14.42 17.57 -0.24
C GLU A 123 13.24 18.41 0.32
N VAL A 124 12.08 17.76 0.48
CA VAL A 124 10.85 18.41 0.95
C VAL A 124 10.94 18.67 2.44
N GLN A 125 10.69 19.91 2.84
CA GLN A 125 10.60 20.30 4.24
C GLN A 125 9.36 19.68 4.89
N VAL A 126 9.45 19.32 6.16
CA VAL A 126 8.35 18.67 6.91
C VAL A 126 7.03 19.45 6.81
N LYS A 127 7.10 20.78 6.92
CA LYS A 127 5.93 21.68 6.81
C LYS A 127 5.23 21.62 5.45
N ASP A 128 5.94 21.25 4.39
CA ASP A 128 5.44 21.23 3.01
C ASP A 128 5.02 19.81 2.57
N ALA A 129 5.36 18.79 3.37
CA ALA A 129 5.16 17.37 3.05
C ALA A 129 3.70 17.03 2.71
N ALA A 130 2.74 17.59 3.44
CA ALA A 130 1.32 17.33 3.24
C ALA A 130 0.86 17.61 1.80
N GLY A 131 1.42 18.62 1.13
CA GLY A 131 1.06 18.93 -0.25
C GLY A 131 1.53 17.87 -1.26
N TYR A 132 2.49 17.00 -0.90
CA TYR A 132 3.01 15.94 -1.76
C TYR A 132 2.23 14.62 -1.63
N ILE A 133 1.35 14.51 -0.64
CA ILE A 133 0.56 13.31 -0.36
C ILE A 133 -0.71 13.36 -1.20
N LEU A 134 -0.92 12.34 -2.03
CA LEU A 134 -2.18 12.12 -2.75
C LEU A 134 -3.29 11.69 -1.78
N GLY A 135 -2.95 10.80 -0.86
CA GLY A 135 -3.88 10.27 0.13
C GLY A 135 -3.27 9.12 0.92
N TYR A 136 -4.14 8.40 1.61
CA TYR A 136 -3.76 7.29 2.48
C TYR A 136 -4.56 6.04 2.12
N THR A 137 -3.96 4.88 2.35
CA THR A 137 -4.57 3.55 2.16
C THR A 137 -4.16 2.62 3.30
N CYS A 138 -4.79 1.46 3.39
CA CYS A 138 -4.28 0.36 4.20
C CYS A 138 -3.18 -0.38 3.42
N VAL A 139 -2.20 -0.94 4.15
CA VAL A 139 -1.18 -1.86 3.64
C VAL A 139 -1.03 -3.01 4.62
N ASN A 140 -0.76 -4.22 4.13
CA ASN A 140 -0.29 -5.33 4.95
C ASN A 140 1.19 -5.63 4.63
N ASP A 141 2.12 -5.34 5.53
CA ASP A 141 3.54 -5.66 5.36
C ASP A 141 3.82 -7.13 5.73
N VAL A 142 3.32 -8.03 4.88
CA VAL A 142 3.48 -9.47 5.05
C VAL A 142 4.96 -9.84 5.13
N THR A 143 5.30 -10.66 6.12
CA THR A 143 6.69 -10.91 6.49
C THR A 143 6.96 -12.39 6.78
N ALA A 144 7.92 -12.98 6.06
CA ALA A 144 8.49 -14.28 6.38
C ALA A 144 9.51 -14.15 7.53
N ARG A 145 9.09 -14.42 8.76
CA ARG A 145 9.85 -14.15 9.99
C ARG A 145 11.15 -14.95 10.10
N ASP A 146 11.15 -16.19 9.63
CA ASP A 146 12.35 -17.03 9.63
C ASP A 146 13.47 -16.38 8.82
N LEU A 147 13.10 -15.79 7.68
CA LEU A 147 14.04 -15.12 6.79
C LEU A 147 14.46 -13.75 7.34
N GLN A 148 13.54 -13.04 8.00
CA GLN A 148 13.84 -11.76 8.65
C GLN A 148 14.88 -11.94 9.77
N GLY A 149 14.80 -13.03 10.54
CA GLY A 149 15.77 -13.34 11.59
C GLY A 149 17.09 -13.89 11.05
N LYS A 150 17.08 -14.53 9.88
CA LYS A 150 18.27 -15.11 9.23
C LYS A 150 19.09 -14.07 8.47
N ASP A 151 18.42 -13.11 7.84
CA ASP A 151 19.06 -12.12 6.99
C ASP A 151 19.42 -10.85 7.77
N ILE A 152 20.45 -10.16 7.29
CA ILE A 152 20.79 -8.82 7.78
C ILE A 152 19.77 -7.79 7.28
N GLN A 153 19.27 -7.96 6.04
CA GLN A 153 18.38 -7.02 5.35
C GLN A 153 16.97 -7.60 5.21
N TYR A 154 15.95 -6.75 5.31
CA TYR A 154 14.55 -7.22 5.32
C TYR A 154 13.95 -7.48 3.93
N THR A 155 14.63 -7.06 2.85
CA THR A 155 14.09 -7.11 1.49
C THR A 155 13.61 -8.51 1.08
N ARG A 156 14.37 -9.57 1.38
CA ARG A 156 13.96 -10.93 1.02
C ARG A 156 12.76 -11.41 1.83
N ALA A 157 12.77 -11.18 3.14
CA ALA A 157 11.69 -11.60 4.03
C ALA A 157 10.34 -10.92 3.73
N LYS A 158 10.39 -9.70 3.18
CA LYS A 158 9.22 -8.86 2.93
C LYS A 158 8.93 -8.65 1.44
N GLY A 159 9.73 -9.22 0.53
CA GLY A 159 9.70 -8.88 -0.90
C GLY A 159 9.18 -9.97 -1.83
N PHE A 160 8.56 -11.03 -1.30
CA PHE A 160 7.88 -12.01 -2.15
C PHE A 160 6.72 -11.36 -2.90
N ASP A 161 6.39 -11.90 -4.07
CA ASP A 161 5.14 -11.58 -4.74
C ASP A 161 3.98 -11.81 -3.75
N THR A 162 2.94 -10.98 -3.82
CA THR A 162 1.76 -10.98 -2.92
C THR A 162 1.98 -10.52 -1.48
N PHE A 163 3.19 -10.10 -1.09
CA PHE A 163 3.48 -9.67 0.30
C PHE A 163 3.17 -8.20 0.60
N ALA A 164 2.52 -7.46 -0.32
CA ALA A 164 2.06 -6.09 -0.08
C ALA A 164 0.59 -5.85 -0.51
N PRO A 165 -0.39 -6.50 0.13
CA PRO A 165 -1.80 -6.08 0.03
C PRO A 165 -2.01 -4.63 0.45
#